data_AF-A0A8J3W5P5-F1
#
_entry.id   AF-A0A8J3W5P5-F1
#
_cell.length_a   1.000
_cell.length_b   1.000
_cell.length_c   1.000
_cell.angle_alpha   90.00
_cell.angle_beta   90.00
_cell.angle_gamma   90.00
#
_symmetry.space_group_name_H-M   'P 1'
#
loop_
_entity.id
_entity.type
_entity.pdbx_description
1 polymer ?
#
loop_
_entity_poly.entity_id
_entity_poly.type
_entity_poly.pdbx_seq_one_letter_code
_entity_poly.pdbx_strand_id
1 'polypeptide(L)'
;MAENPIDADSRYTELRKLGEEERYLARGLQEVRAEIASLVHRLLPHHSRAEKIDEVVKASGYSRHLIDVLRYKDHPWHRHSSKRQDQ
;
A
#
# COMPACT_ATOMS: atom_id res chain seq x y z
N MET A 1 -26.72 -42.69 2.77
CA MET A 1 -25.44 -41.95 2.83
C MET A 1 -25.76 -40.67 3.58
N ALA A 2 -25.40 -40.59 4.85
CA ALA A 2 -25.64 -39.38 5.64
C ALA A 2 -24.58 -38.36 5.23
N GLU A 3 -25.00 -37.31 4.51
CA GLU A 3 -24.18 -36.10 4.38
C GLU A 3 -23.97 -35.58 5.80
N ASN A 4 -22.76 -35.79 6.32
CA ASN A 4 -22.35 -35.21 7.59
C ASN A 4 -22.48 -33.69 7.42
N PRO A 5 -23.34 -33.00 8.20
CA PRO A 5 -23.33 -31.55 8.22
C PRO A 5 -22.01 -31.19 8.90
N ILE A 6 -20.95 -31.04 8.09
CA ILE A 6 -19.79 -30.28 8.50
C ILE A 6 -20.34 -28.89 8.73
N ASP A 7 -20.64 -28.67 10.01
CA ASP A 7 -21.47 -27.62 10.60
C ASP A 7 -21.35 -26.33 9.79
N ALA A 8 -22.44 -25.88 9.18
CA ALA A 8 -22.46 -24.62 8.44
C ALA A 8 -21.91 -23.49 9.35
N ASP A 9 -22.22 -23.57 10.64
CA ASP A 9 -21.73 -22.69 11.70
C ASP A 9 -20.19 -22.70 11.84
N SER A 10 -19.54 -23.85 11.65
CA SER A 10 -18.07 -23.96 11.65
C SER A 10 -17.46 -23.28 10.44
N ARG A 11 -18.06 -23.42 9.25
CA ARG A 11 -17.58 -22.76 8.01
C ARG A 11 -17.75 -21.25 8.08
N TYR A 12 -18.86 -20.76 8.64
CA TYR A 12 -19.07 -19.33 8.87
C TYR A 12 -18.11 -18.75 9.90
N THR A 13 -17.79 -19.50 10.96
CA THR A 13 -16.81 -19.10 11.96
C THR A 13 -15.40 -19.01 11.36
N GLU A 14 -15.02 -19.97 10.53
CA GLU A 14 -13.75 -19.96 9.79
C GLU A 14 -13.68 -18.77 8.81
N LEU A 15 -14.74 -18.54 8.03
CA LEU A 15 -14.82 -17.39 7.13
C LEU A 15 -14.68 -16.07 7.88
N ARG A 16 -15.31 -15.93 9.05
CA ARG A 16 -15.19 -14.75 9.89
C ARG A 16 -13.75 -14.55 10.35
N LYS A 17 -13.09 -15.61 10.83
CA LYS A 17 -11.69 -15.57 11.27
C LYS A 17 -10.77 -15.15 10.13
N LEU A 18 -10.93 -15.74 8.95
CA LEU A 18 -10.16 -15.36 7.75
C LEU A 18 -10.41 -13.91 7.34
N GLY A 19 -11.65 -13.42 7.42
CA GLY A 19 -11.96 -12.01 7.15
C GLY A 19 -11.40 -11.04 8.20
N GLU A 20 -11.28 -11.46 9.46
CA GLU A 20 -10.59 -10.69 10.50
C GLU A 20 -9.08 -10.65 10.27
N GLU A 21 -8.49 -11.77 9.88
CA GLU A 21 -7.07 -11.88 9.52
C GLU A 21 -6.74 -11.06 8.27
N GLU A 22 -7.58 -11.11 7.23
CA GLU A 22 -7.46 -10.27 6.03
C GLU A 22 -7.46 -8.78 6.40
N ARG A 23 -8.41 -8.33 7.24
CA ARG A 23 -8.44 -6.93 7.70
C ARG A 23 -7.21 -6.55 8.52
N TYR A 24 -6.70 -7.48 9.34
CA TYR A 24 -5.49 -7.25 10.10
C TYR A 24 -4.27 -7.08 9.20
N LEU A 25 -4.08 -8.00 8.23
CA LEU A 25 -3.01 -7.93 7.25
C LEU A 25 -3.13 -6.69 6.35
N ALA A 26 -4.35 -6.31 5.96
CA ALA A 26 -4.59 -5.11 5.17
C ALA A 26 -4.15 -3.83 5.92
N ARG A 27 -4.38 -3.75 7.24
CA ARG A 27 -3.86 -2.65 8.07
C ARG A 27 -2.34 -2.64 8.13
N GLY A 28 -1.73 -3.79 8.41
CA GLY A 28 -0.26 -3.89 8.43
C GLY A 28 0.36 -3.51 7.08
N LEU A 29 -0.28 -3.90 5.97
CA LEU A 29 0.13 -3.49 4.63
C LEU A 29 0.00 -1.98 4.41
N GLN A 30 -1.04 -1.33 4.93
CA GLN A 30 -1.18 0.13 4.86
C GLN A 30 -0.10 0.85 5.66
N GLU A 31 0.24 0.36 6.85
CA GLU A 31 1.30 0.93 7.69
C GLU A 31 2.67 0.83 7.01
N VAL A 32 3.03 -0.35 6.49
CA VAL A 32 4.27 -0.55 5.73
C VAL A 32 4.33 0.37 4.51
N ARG A 33 3.21 0.55 3.80
CA ARG A 33 3.13 1.48 2.66
C ARG A 33 3.37 2.93 3.08
N ALA A 34 2.84 3.35 4.23
CA ALA A 34 3.07 4.69 4.77
C ALA A 34 4.55 4.92 5.16
N GLU A 35 5.19 3.91 5.76
CA GLU A 35 6.63 3.96 6.07
C GLU A 35 7.48 4.05 4.82
N ILE A 36 7.17 3.25 3.79
CA ILE A 36 7.82 3.31 2.48
C ILE A 36 7.67 4.73 1.89
N ALA A 37 6.47 5.31 1.90
CA ALA A 37 6.24 6.66 1.38
C ALA A 37 7.07 7.72 2.14
N SER A 38 7.13 7.62 3.48
CA SER A 38 7.96 8.49 4.32
C SER A 38 9.46 8.36 4.00
N LEU A 39 9.93 7.13 3.74
CA LEU A 39 11.33 6.90 3.35
C LEU A 39 11.62 7.44 1.95
N VAL A 40 10.73 7.22 0.99
CA VAL A 40 10.80 7.78 -0.37
C VAL A 40 10.90 9.31 -0.32
N HIS A 41 10.07 9.97 0.49
CA HIS A 41 10.14 11.43 0.68
C HIS A 41 11.50 11.91 1.20
N ARG A 42 12.13 11.15 2.10
CA ARG A 42 13.46 11.48 2.64
C ARG A 42 14.59 11.22 1.64
N LEU A 43 14.46 10.17 0.83
CA LEU A 43 15.49 9.77 -0.14
C LEU A 43 15.44 10.60 -1.43
N LEU A 44 14.22 10.95 -1.87
CA LEU A 44 13.96 11.65 -3.12
C LEU A 44 13.47 13.08 -2.85
N PRO A 45 14.39 14.07 -2.77
CA PRO A 45 14.01 15.48 -2.79
C PRO A 45 13.27 15.84 -4.09
N HIS A 46 12.48 16.91 -4.07
CA HIS A 46 11.56 17.37 -5.15
C HIS A 46 12.19 17.62 -6.55
N HIS A 47 13.51 17.50 -6.68
CA HIS A 47 14.24 17.65 -7.94
C HIS A 47 15.18 16.45 -8.20
N SER A 48 14.85 15.29 -7.63
CA SER A 48 15.62 14.06 -7.86
C SER A 48 15.60 13.72 -9.34
N ARG A 49 16.79 13.42 -9.88
CA ARG A 49 16.96 12.92 -11.24
C ARG A 49 16.32 11.54 -11.35
N ALA A 50 15.94 11.17 -12.58
CA ALA A 50 15.37 9.86 -12.89
C ALA A 50 16.24 8.69 -12.38
N GLU A 51 17.56 8.81 -12.51
CA GLU A 51 18.53 7.80 -12.03
C GLU A 51 18.37 7.49 -10.53
N LYS A 52 18.16 8.53 -9.70
CA LYS A 52 17.96 8.36 -8.25
C LYS A 52 16.60 7.73 -7.94
N ILE A 53 15.59 8.04 -8.75
CA ILE A 53 14.27 7.41 -8.65
C ILE A 53 14.41 5.91 -8.96
N ASP A 54 15.14 5.55 -10.02
CA ASP A 54 15.39 4.15 -10.40
C ASP A 54 16.17 3.38 -9.33
N GLU A 55 17.16 4.00 -8.68
CA GLU A 55 17.88 3.41 -7.54
C GLU A 55 16.94 3.07 -6.38
N VAL A 56 16.02 3.99 -6.03
CA VAL A 56 15.04 3.77 -4.97
C VAL A 56 14.03 2.69 -5.35
N VAL A 57 13.56 2.68 -6.60
CA VAL A 57 12.68 1.61 -7.12
C VAL A 57 13.37 0.26 -7.03
N LYS A 58 14.63 0.17 -7.45
CA LYS A 58 15.44 -1.05 -7.38
C LYS A 58 15.66 -1.51 -5.94
N ALA A 59 16.01 -0.59 -5.04
CA ALA A 59 16.20 -0.87 -3.61
C ALA A 59 14.91 -1.36 -2.94
N SER A 60 13.74 -0.90 -3.41
CA SER A 60 12.43 -1.35 -2.92
C SER A 60 12.04 -2.76 -3.41
N GLY A 61 12.89 -3.43 -4.21
CA GLY A 61 12.57 -4.72 -4.82
C GLY A 61 11.48 -4.61 -5.88
N TYR A 62 11.39 -3.47 -6.58
CA TYR A 62 10.32 -3.17 -7.54
C TYR A 62 8.92 -3.25 -6.93
N SER A 63 8.76 -2.72 -5.71
CA SER A 63 7.47 -2.63 -5.05
C SER A 63 6.43 -1.98 -5.97
N ARG A 64 5.40 -2.73 -6.35
CA ARG A 64 4.36 -2.26 -7.26
C ARG A 64 3.67 -1.00 -6.74
N HIS A 65 3.41 -0.95 -5.44
CA HIS A 65 2.82 0.21 -4.78
C HIS A 65 3.70 1.46 -4.94
N LEU A 66 5.01 1.33 -4.73
CA LEU A 66 5.94 2.45 -4.86
C LEU A 66 6.01 2.94 -6.32
N ILE A 67 6.03 2.02 -7.27
CA ILE A 67 5.97 2.34 -8.71
C ILE A 67 4.67 3.08 -9.04
N ASP A 68 3.52 2.62 -8.53
CA ASP A 68 2.23 3.26 -8.77
C ASP A 68 2.17 4.67 -8.14
N VAL A 69 2.69 4.85 -6.92
CA VAL A 69 2.80 6.15 -6.24
C VAL A 69 3.69 7.12 -7.01
N LEU A 70 4.80 6.65 -7.57
CA LEU A 70 5.71 7.50 -8.36
C LEU A 70 5.19 7.76 -9.79
N ARG A 71 4.35 6.89 -10.36
CA ARG A 71 3.84 7.02 -11.74
C ARG A 71 2.50 7.74 -11.86
N TYR A 72 1.55 7.47 -10.98
CA TYR A 72 0.17 7.95 -11.11
C TYR A 72 -0.09 9.08 -10.12
N LYS A 73 -0.19 10.32 -10.63
CA LYS A 73 -0.80 11.58 -10.11
C LYS A 73 -0.75 11.93 -8.60
N ASP A 74 -0.78 10.98 -7.69
CA ASP A 74 -0.36 11.05 -6.28
C ASP A 74 1.16 10.87 -6.14
N HIS A 75 1.94 11.46 -7.06
CA HIS A 75 3.35 11.67 -6.75
C HIS A 75 3.35 12.42 -5.41
N PRO A 76 4.12 11.98 -4.40
CA PRO A 76 4.14 12.62 -3.09
C PRO A 76 4.41 14.13 -3.14
N TRP A 77 4.86 14.62 -4.31
CA TRP A 77 5.23 15.98 -4.63
C TRP A 77 4.07 16.79 -5.21
N HIS A 78 3.06 16.16 -5.84
CA HIS A 78 1.88 16.84 -6.37
C HIS A 78 0.84 17.17 -5.29
N ARG A 79 0.85 16.46 -4.15
CA ARG A 79 -0.10 16.67 -3.05
C ARG A 79 0.06 18.03 -2.35
N HIS A 80 1.24 18.66 -2.43
CA HIS A 80 1.52 19.99 -1.86
C HIS A 80 1.40 21.15 -2.87
N SER A 81 1.27 20.87 -4.17
CA SER A 81 1.18 21.92 -5.19
C SER A 81 -0.21 22.51 -5.36
N SER A 82 -1.25 21.91 -4.77
CA SER A 82 -2.65 22.29 -4.99
C SER A 82 -3.26 23.24 -3.94
N LYS A 83 -2.48 23.78 -2.99
CA LYS A 83 -2.94 24.88 -2.12
C LYS A 83 -2.45 26.24 -2.63
N ARG A 84 -2.84 26.60 -3.86
CA ARG A 84 -2.87 27.98 -4.37
C ARG A 84 -4.01 28.12 -5.37
N GLN A 85 -5.25 28.07 -4.90
CA GLN A 85 -6.42 28.60 -5.60
C GLN A 85 -7.58 28.59 -4.60
N ASP A 86 -7.68 29.66 -3.82
CA ASP A 86 -8.86 30.52 -3.86
C ASP A 86 -8.47 31.84 -3.17
N GLN A 87 -8.54 32.91 -3.94
CA GLN A 87 -8.39 34.30 -3.55
C GLN A 87 -9.78 34.92 -3.63
#